data_AF-R4G3X3-F1
#
_entry.id   AF-R4G3X3-F1
#
_cell.length_a   1.000
_cell.length_b   1.000
_cell.length_c   1.000
_cell.angle_alpha   90.00
_cell.angle_beta   90.00
_cell.angle_gamma   90.00
#
_symmetry.space_group_name_H-M   'P 1'
#
loop_
_entity.id
_entity.type
_entity.pdbx_description
1 polymer ?
#
loop_
_entity_poly.entity_id
_entity_poly.type
_entity_poly.pdbx_seq_one_letter_code
_entity_poly.pdbx_strand_id
1 'polypeptide(L)'
;MNSVILACCLLATAVAYPQQGQGGPPAPLKPTTPPVPIVALNNNINFDGSYNYNFEGGDGTRAEQTGQLKTIGNEAGEVSQGSYSYVGDDGKTYSISYIADETGYHPVGEHLPQAPPTPEAILRSLEFLATAPPQRDESQPQQQQYQQQQQQPQQQQYQQQQQPFQQQQQRRQKF
;
A
#
# COMPACT_ATOMS: atom_id res chain seq x y z
N MET A 1 -30.23 -10.92 82.66
CA MET A 1 -29.19 -9.95 83.06
C MET A 1 -27.91 -10.27 82.30
N ASN A 2 -27.42 -9.25 81.58
CA ASN A 2 -26.08 -9.03 81.01
C ASN A 2 -25.63 -9.71 79.69
N SER A 3 -25.94 -9.01 78.58
CA SER A 3 -25.16 -8.61 77.38
C SER A 3 -24.03 -9.47 76.79
N VAL A 4 -24.02 -9.63 75.45
CA VAL A 4 -23.23 -8.84 74.46
C VAL A 4 -23.59 -9.27 73.01
N ILE A 5 -23.63 -8.29 72.11
CA ILE A 5 -24.02 -8.31 70.68
C ILE A 5 -22.81 -8.69 69.80
N LEU A 6 -23.00 -9.46 68.70
CA LEU A 6 -22.31 -9.15 67.44
C LEU A 6 -23.02 -9.69 66.19
N ALA A 7 -23.05 -8.80 65.20
CA ALA A 7 -23.68 -8.76 63.88
C ALA A 7 -23.36 -9.89 62.89
N CYS A 8 -24.29 -10.15 61.96
CA CYS A 8 -24.14 -9.83 60.52
C CYS A 8 -25.41 -10.24 59.73
N CYS A 9 -26.16 -9.26 59.23
CA CYS A 9 -27.30 -9.44 58.33
C CYS A 9 -26.95 -8.87 56.95
N LEU A 10 -27.36 -9.54 55.86
CA LEU A 10 -28.56 -9.14 55.10
C LEU A 10 -28.72 -9.95 53.80
N LEU A 11 -29.97 -10.35 53.58
CA LEU A 11 -30.54 -11.02 52.41
C LEU A 11 -31.18 -10.00 51.45
N ALA A 12 -31.38 -10.45 50.21
CA ALA A 12 -31.65 -9.64 49.03
C ALA A 12 -33.14 -9.59 48.57
N THR A 13 -33.37 -8.68 47.61
CA THR A 13 -34.38 -8.64 46.50
C THR A 13 -35.79 -8.06 46.69
N ALA A 14 -36.16 -7.11 45.79
CA ALA A 14 -37.32 -7.16 44.86
C ALA A 14 -37.59 -5.78 44.15
N VAL A 15 -37.30 -5.63 42.84
CA VAL A 15 -38.15 -5.53 41.61
C VAL A 15 -38.92 -4.20 41.32
N ALA A 16 -38.85 -3.75 40.06
CA ALA A 16 -39.07 -2.41 39.46
C ALA A 16 -40.48 -2.15 38.85
N TYR A 17 -40.85 -0.88 38.53
CA TYR A 17 -41.81 -0.53 37.45
C TYR A 17 -41.57 0.86 36.80
N PRO A 18 -41.96 1.04 35.51
CA PRO A 18 -41.44 2.05 34.56
C PRO A 18 -42.36 3.26 34.42
N GLN A 19 -41.86 4.37 33.84
CA GLN A 19 -42.71 5.34 33.18
C GLN A 19 -42.10 5.80 31.85
N GLN A 20 -42.79 5.43 30.77
CA GLN A 20 -42.56 5.89 29.42
C GLN A 20 -43.06 7.32 29.24
N GLY A 21 -42.17 8.14 28.66
CA GLY A 21 -42.49 8.97 27.49
C GLY A 21 -43.09 10.36 27.74
N GLN A 22 -42.30 11.41 27.50
CA GLN A 22 -42.82 12.61 26.82
C GLN A 22 -41.69 13.44 26.21
N GLY A 23 -41.83 13.73 24.91
CA GLY A 23 -40.85 14.48 24.12
C GLY A 23 -40.80 15.96 24.47
N GLY A 24 -39.58 16.45 24.68
CA GLY A 24 -39.22 17.87 24.69
C GLY A 24 -38.18 18.17 23.59
N PRO A 25 -37.83 19.45 23.35
CA PRO A 25 -36.77 19.80 22.41
C PRO A 25 -35.49 19.03 22.75
N PRO A 26 -34.67 18.57 21.76
CA PRO A 26 -33.45 17.85 22.08
C PRO A 26 -32.63 18.73 23.02
N ALA A 27 -32.40 18.24 24.23
CA ALA A 27 -31.58 18.96 25.21
C ALA A 27 -30.24 19.30 24.53
N PRO A 28 -29.68 20.50 24.75
CA PRO A 28 -28.32 20.77 24.31
C PRO A 28 -27.45 19.62 24.80
N LEU A 29 -26.81 18.92 23.87
CA LEU A 29 -25.99 17.76 24.16
C LEU A 29 -24.89 18.22 25.14
N LYS A 30 -25.13 18.03 26.43
CA LYS A 30 -24.04 18.06 27.41
C LYS A 30 -23.15 16.89 26.98
N PRO A 31 -21.85 17.10 26.72
CA PRO A 31 -20.93 15.99 26.56
C PRO A 31 -21.06 15.13 27.81
N THR A 32 -21.71 13.97 27.69
CA THR A 32 -21.98 13.07 28.81
C THR A 32 -20.71 12.33 29.25
N THR A 33 -19.62 12.50 28.50
CA THR A 33 -18.34 11.85 28.72
C THR A 33 -17.33 12.86 29.25
N PRO A 34 -16.62 12.55 30.36
CA PRO A 34 -15.52 13.38 30.82
C PRO A 34 -14.42 13.50 29.75
N PRO A 35 -13.67 14.62 29.73
CA PRO A 35 -12.56 14.78 28.79
C PRO A 35 -11.48 13.72 29.04
N VAL A 36 -11.01 13.07 27.97
CA VAL A 36 -9.89 12.13 28.02
C VAL A 36 -8.57 12.92 28.05
N PRO A 37 -7.69 12.72 29.04
CA PRO A 37 -6.40 13.42 29.10
C PRO A 37 -5.41 12.83 28.10
N ILE A 38 -4.47 13.65 27.62
CA ILE A 38 -3.29 13.17 26.89
C ILE A 38 -2.22 12.81 27.92
N VAL A 39 -1.79 11.54 27.93
CA VAL A 39 -0.78 11.02 28.88
C VAL A 39 0.63 11.02 28.30
N ALA A 40 0.76 10.96 26.97
CA ALA A 40 2.02 11.16 26.28
C ALA A 40 1.79 11.91 24.96
N LEU A 41 2.75 12.77 24.60
CA LEU A 41 2.76 13.49 23.34
C LEU A 41 4.22 13.74 22.94
N ASN A 42 4.58 13.40 21.72
CA ASN A 42 5.82 13.81 21.09
C ASN A 42 5.54 14.33 19.69
N ASN A 43 6.17 15.46 19.37
CA ASN A 43 6.07 16.10 18.06
C ASN A 43 7.44 16.69 17.74
N ASN A 44 8.16 16.03 16.84
CA ASN A 44 9.49 16.41 16.42
C ASN A 44 9.48 16.66 14.92
N ILE A 45 9.97 17.84 14.51
CA ILE A 45 10.09 18.24 13.11
C ILE A 45 11.56 18.54 12.85
N ASN A 46 12.13 17.83 11.89
CA ASN A 46 13.51 17.99 11.46
C ASN A 46 13.63 19.06 10.37
N PHE A 47 14.84 19.59 10.20
CA PHE A 47 15.11 20.64 9.20
C PHE A 47 14.96 20.17 7.75
N ASP A 48 15.10 18.86 7.49
CA ASP A 48 14.92 18.24 6.18
C ASP A 48 13.45 18.04 5.79
N GLY A 49 12.51 18.45 6.66
CA GLY A 49 11.07 18.27 6.45
C GLY A 49 10.54 16.90 6.88
N SER A 50 11.40 16.02 7.42
CA SER A 50 10.92 14.81 8.09
C SER A 50 10.36 15.15 9.48
N TYR A 51 9.40 14.36 9.95
CA TYR A 51 8.83 14.53 11.29
C TYR A 51 8.47 13.20 11.92
N ASN A 52 8.38 13.21 13.25
CA ASN A 52 7.83 12.14 14.06
C ASN A 52 6.78 12.73 15.01
N TYR A 53 5.60 12.14 14.99
CA TYR A 53 4.48 12.49 15.84
C TYR A 53 4.00 11.23 16.56
N ASN A 54 3.70 11.34 17.85
CA ASN A 54 2.96 10.32 18.57
C ASN A 54 2.17 10.92 19.73
N PHE A 55 1.06 10.28 20.08
CA PHE A 55 0.31 10.59 21.28
C PHE A 55 -0.30 9.34 21.91
N GLU A 56 -0.57 9.43 23.22
CA GLU A 56 -1.34 8.46 23.98
C GLU A 56 -2.39 9.20 24.82
N GLY A 57 -3.65 8.78 24.68
CA GLY A 57 -4.78 9.20 25.51
C GLY A 57 -4.91 8.31 26.74
N GLY A 58 -5.46 8.86 27.83
CA GLY A 58 -5.71 8.14 29.08
C GLY A 58 -6.78 7.04 28.98
N ASP A 59 -7.48 6.96 27.86
CA ASP A 59 -8.43 5.90 27.48
C ASP A 59 -7.75 4.72 26.75
N GLY A 60 -6.44 4.79 26.51
CA GLY A 60 -5.68 3.78 25.77
C GLY A 60 -5.64 4.02 24.27
N THR A 61 -6.21 5.12 23.76
CA THR A 61 -6.07 5.53 22.36
C THR A 61 -4.63 5.95 22.10
N ARG A 62 -4.00 5.43 21.05
CA ARG A 62 -2.63 5.76 20.64
C ARG A 62 -2.58 6.05 19.16
N ALA A 63 -1.74 7.00 18.76
CA ALA A 63 -1.33 7.13 17.37
C ALA A 63 0.14 7.49 17.26
N GLU A 64 0.76 7.04 16.19
CA GLU A 64 2.11 7.39 15.78
C GLU A 64 2.15 7.62 14.27
N GLN A 65 2.95 8.59 13.85
CA GLN A 65 3.14 8.93 12.45
C GLN A 65 4.57 9.43 12.23
N THR A 66 5.17 8.98 11.15
CA THR A 66 6.40 9.55 10.61
C THR A 66 6.15 9.97 9.18
N GLY A 67 6.60 11.16 8.81
CA GLY A 67 6.52 11.64 7.44
C GLY A 67 7.87 12.17 6.96
N GLN A 68 8.04 12.17 5.65
CA GLN A 68 9.24 12.64 4.98
C GLN A 68 8.90 13.20 3.60
N LEU A 69 9.59 14.27 3.21
CA LEU A 69 9.47 14.85 1.88
C LEU A 69 10.21 13.99 0.86
N LYS A 70 9.57 13.73 -0.27
CA LYS A 70 10.08 12.94 -1.38
C LYS A 70 9.78 13.63 -2.71
N THR A 71 10.67 13.48 -3.67
CA THR A 71 10.42 13.92 -5.04
C THR A 71 9.55 12.89 -5.77
N ILE A 72 8.41 13.34 -6.26
CA ILE A 72 7.37 12.55 -6.91
C ILE A 72 7.25 13.04 -8.35
N GLY A 73 7.88 12.31 -9.28
CA GLY A 73 8.07 12.80 -10.64
C GLY A 73 8.91 14.08 -10.65
N ASN A 74 8.29 15.20 -11.01
CA ASN A 74 8.93 16.52 -11.06
C ASN A 74 8.51 17.46 -9.90
N GLU A 75 7.69 16.97 -8.98
CA GLU A 75 7.13 17.76 -7.88
C GLU A 75 7.64 17.25 -6.52
N ALA A 76 7.61 18.10 -5.50
CA ALA A 76 7.81 17.67 -4.12
C ALA A 76 6.47 17.17 -3.57
N GLY A 77 6.47 16.04 -2.87
CA GLY A 77 5.35 15.64 -2.04
C GLY A 77 5.81 14.90 -0.79
N GLU A 78 4.85 14.47 0.00
CA GLU A 78 5.09 13.88 1.31
C GLU A 78 4.65 12.42 1.30
N VAL A 79 5.52 11.55 1.83
CA VAL A 79 5.14 10.17 2.15
C VAL A 79 5.12 10.07 3.67
N SER A 80 4.00 9.62 4.22
CA SER A 80 3.86 9.36 5.65
C SER A 80 3.42 7.94 5.91
N GLN A 81 3.84 7.41 7.05
CA GLN A 81 3.43 6.09 7.52
C GLN A 81 3.16 6.20 9.01
N GLY A 82 2.25 5.39 9.50
CA GLY A 82 1.86 5.47 10.90
C GLY A 82 1.01 4.30 11.34
N SER A 83 0.66 4.33 12.60
CA SER A 83 -0.32 3.44 13.18
C SER A 83 -1.20 4.18 14.18
N TYR A 84 -2.43 3.72 14.35
CA TYR A 84 -3.26 4.13 15.46
C TYR A 84 -4.02 2.95 16.02
N SER A 85 -4.29 3.01 17.32
CA SER A 85 -5.07 2.00 18.02
C SER A 85 -6.01 2.64 19.04
N TYR A 86 -7.13 1.98 19.28
CA TYR A 86 -8.12 2.39 20.27
C TYR A 86 -8.80 1.15 20.86
N VAL A 87 -9.36 1.30 22.06
CA VAL A 87 -10.17 0.25 22.69
C VAL A 87 -11.63 0.50 22.29
N GLY A 88 -12.25 -0.49 21.65
CA GLY A 88 -13.66 -0.42 21.27
C GLY A 88 -14.60 -0.69 22.45
N ASP A 89 -15.89 -0.42 22.24
CA ASP A 89 -16.94 -0.64 23.26
C ASP A 89 -17.07 -2.12 23.69
N ASP A 90 -16.54 -3.05 22.89
CA ASP A 90 -16.45 -4.48 23.17
C ASP A 90 -15.22 -4.88 24.02
N GLY A 91 -14.40 -3.90 24.40
CA GLY A 91 -13.16 -4.09 25.14
C GLY A 91 -11.99 -4.61 24.30
N LYS A 92 -12.15 -4.76 22.98
CA LYS A 92 -11.07 -5.17 22.09
C LYS A 92 -10.26 -3.97 21.62
N THR A 93 -8.96 -4.16 21.45
CA THR A 93 -8.10 -3.15 20.83
C THR A 93 -8.16 -3.30 19.31
N TYR A 94 -8.59 -2.23 18.64
CA TYR A 94 -8.56 -2.11 17.19
C TYR A 94 -7.31 -1.35 16.80
N SER A 95 -6.57 -1.86 15.82
CA SER A 95 -5.34 -1.24 15.32
C SER A 95 -5.39 -1.12 13.81
N ILE A 96 -4.89 0.01 13.31
CA ILE A 96 -4.69 0.28 11.88
C ILE A 96 -3.26 0.77 11.70
N SER A 97 -2.55 0.16 10.77
CA SER A 97 -1.28 0.66 10.24
C SER A 97 -1.53 1.18 8.83
N TYR A 98 -0.81 2.21 8.40
CA TYR A 98 -1.01 2.77 7.08
C TYR A 98 0.26 3.33 6.47
N ILE A 99 0.24 3.41 5.14
CA ILE A 99 1.16 4.20 4.33
C ILE A 99 0.32 5.17 3.50
N ALA A 100 0.65 6.44 3.54
CA ALA A 100 0.12 7.48 2.68
C ALA A 100 1.22 7.91 1.72
N ASP A 101 1.06 7.56 0.44
CA ASP A 101 2.03 7.81 -0.62
C ASP A 101 1.38 8.44 -1.85
N GLU A 102 2.11 8.48 -2.96
CA GLU A 102 1.65 9.05 -4.23
C GLU A 102 0.39 8.40 -4.78
N THR A 103 0.12 7.17 -4.39
CA THR A 103 -1.00 6.36 -4.85
C THR A 103 -2.19 6.38 -3.88
N GLY A 104 -2.08 7.11 -2.77
CA GLY A 104 -3.15 7.35 -1.81
C GLY A 104 -2.87 6.77 -0.42
N TYR A 105 -3.94 6.48 0.31
CA TYR A 105 -3.90 5.95 1.67
C TYR A 105 -4.13 4.44 1.68
N HIS A 106 -3.18 3.69 2.22
CA HIS A 106 -3.18 2.22 2.23
C HIS A 106 -3.25 1.69 3.66
N PRO A 107 -4.45 1.56 4.25
CA PRO A 107 -4.61 1.06 5.60
C PRO A 107 -4.63 -0.47 5.65
N VAL A 108 -4.07 -1.01 6.72
CA VAL A 108 -4.06 -2.43 7.06
C VAL A 108 -4.53 -2.56 8.51
N GLY A 109 -5.55 -3.38 8.73
CA GLY A 109 -6.09 -3.69 10.05
C GLY A 109 -7.02 -4.88 9.98
N GLU A 110 -7.03 -5.73 11.01
CA GLU A 110 -7.80 -7.00 11.01
C GLU A 110 -9.31 -6.80 10.88
N HIS A 111 -9.81 -5.63 11.24
CA HIS A 111 -11.24 -5.28 11.19
C HIS A 111 -11.63 -4.54 9.90
N LEU A 112 -10.67 -4.28 9.00
CA LEU A 112 -10.96 -3.65 7.73
C LEU A 112 -11.55 -4.67 6.75
N PRO A 113 -12.46 -4.25 5.85
CA PRO A 113 -12.92 -5.11 4.78
C PRO A 113 -11.75 -5.60 3.93
N GLN A 114 -11.52 -6.91 3.91
CA GLN A 114 -10.53 -7.51 3.04
C GLN A 114 -11.09 -7.61 1.62
N ALA A 115 -10.31 -7.20 0.62
CA ALA A 115 -10.66 -7.44 -0.77
C ALA A 115 -10.85 -8.96 -1.01
N PRO A 116 -11.82 -9.35 -1.87
CA PRO A 116 -11.99 -10.76 -2.18
C PRO A 116 -10.70 -11.35 -2.78
N PRO A 117 -10.43 -12.65 -2.58
CA PRO A 117 -9.26 -13.28 -3.16
C PRO A 117 -9.28 -13.15 -4.68
N THR A 118 -8.11 -13.02 -5.29
CA THR A 118 -7.96 -12.97 -6.75
C THR A 118 -8.62 -14.19 -7.40
N PRO A 119 -9.48 -14.02 -8.42
CA PRO A 119 -10.16 -15.15 -9.06
C PRO A 119 -9.18 -16.18 -9.64
N GLU A 120 -9.50 -17.47 -9.50
CA GLU A 120 -8.65 -18.58 -9.95
C GLU A 120 -8.32 -18.52 -11.45
N ALA A 121 -9.24 -18.02 -12.28
CA ALA A 121 -8.99 -17.84 -13.71
C ALA A 121 -7.81 -16.88 -13.97
N ILE A 122 -7.70 -15.80 -13.19
CA ILE A 122 -6.60 -14.84 -13.32
C ILE A 122 -5.28 -15.49 -12.87
N LEU A 123 -5.30 -16.25 -11.78
CA LEU A 123 -4.12 -17.00 -11.33
C LEU A 123 -3.64 -17.99 -12.40
N ARG A 124 -4.58 -18.75 -13.00
CA ARG A 124 -4.26 -19.67 -14.11
C ARG A 124 -3.73 -18.94 -15.34
N SER A 125 -4.28 -17.77 -15.67
CA SER A 125 -3.76 -16.95 -16.76
C SER A 125 -2.34 -16.45 -16.48
N LEU A 126 -2.05 -16.00 -15.25
CA LEU A 126 -0.70 -15.58 -14.85
C LEU A 126 0.30 -16.73 -14.90
N GLU A 127 -0.07 -17.92 -14.43
CA GLU A 127 0.77 -19.13 -14.51
C GLU A 127 1.03 -19.56 -15.96
N PHE A 128 -0.01 -19.51 -16.81
CA PHE A 128 0.14 -19.77 -18.24
C PHE A 128 1.09 -18.76 -18.89
N LEU A 129 0.97 -17.47 -18.59
CA LEU A 129 1.87 -16.45 -19.12
C LEU A 129 3.30 -16.62 -18.62
N ALA A 130 3.49 -17.01 -17.36
CA ALA A 130 4.81 -17.26 -16.79
C ALA A 130 5.53 -18.46 -17.44
N THR A 131 4.77 -19.44 -17.96
CA THR A 131 5.28 -20.64 -18.63
C THR A 131 5.20 -20.57 -20.15
N ALA A 132 4.58 -19.51 -20.69
CA ALA A 132 4.45 -19.34 -22.13
C ALA A 132 5.83 -19.06 -22.76
N PRO A 133 6.14 -19.68 -23.90
CA PRO A 133 7.33 -19.33 -24.65
C PRO A 133 7.27 -17.84 -25.04
N PRO A 134 8.43 -17.16 -25.16
CA PRO A 134 8.45 -15.76 -25.55
C PRO A 134 7.64 -15.57 -26.83
N GLN A 135 6.75 -14.58 -26.83
CA GLN A 135 5.94 -14.30 -28.00
C GLN A 135 6.86 -14.02 -29.17
N ARG A 136 6.71 -14.79 -30.26
CA ARG A 136 7.43 -14.55 -31.49
C ARG A 136 7.05 -13.17 -31.97
N ASP A 137 7.98 -12.23 -31.89
CA ASP A 137 7.81 -10.89 -32.39
C ASP A 137 7.70 -10.98 -33.92
N GLU A 138 6.49 -10.89 -34.47
CA GLU A 138 6.21 -11.06 -35.90
C GLU A 138 6.87 -9.98 -36.78
N SER A 139 7.50 -8.97 -36.17
CA SER A 139 8.38 -8.04 -36.87
C SER A 139 9.77 -8.64 -37.20
N GLN A 140 10.16 -9.74 -36.51
CA GLN A 140 11.44 -10.45 -36.66
C GLN A 140 11.56 -11.41 -37.87
N PRO A 141 10.57 -11.57 -38.76
CA PRO A 141 10.84 -12.05 -40.13
C PRO A 141 10.95 -10.91 -41.16
N GLN A 142 10.19 -9.83 -40.99
CA GLN A 142 10.20 -8.68 -41.90
C GLN A 142 11.49 -7.84 -41.86
N GLN A 143 11.96 -7.36 -40.70
CA GLN A 143 13.20 -6.55 -40.58
C GLN A 143 14.47 -7.18 -41.21
N GLN A 144 14.54 -8.49 -41.27
CA GLN A 144 15.61 -9.41 -41.63
C GLN A 144 15.59 -9.54 -43.14
N GLN A 145 14.39 -9.70 -43.70
CA GLN A 145 14.16 -9.58 -45.13
C GLN A 145 14.53 -8.18 -45.63
N TYR A 146 14.12 -7.11 -44.91
CA TYR A 146 14.49 -5.74 -45.26
C TYR A 146 16.01 -5.51 -45.21
N GLN A 147 16.70 -6.03 -44.19
CA GLN A 147 18.17 -5.95 -44.10
C GLN A 147 18.86 -6.75 -45.20
N GLN A 148 18.39 -7.96 -45.50
CA GLN A 148 18.97 -8.82 -46.53
C GLN A 148 18.79 -8.23 -47.93
N GLN A 149 17.65 -7.60 -48.19
CA GLN A 149 17.37 -6.91 -49.46
C GLN A 149 18.24 -5.66 -49.65
N GLN A 150 18.61 -4.96 -48.58
CA GLN A 150 19.56 -3.84 -48.64
C GLN A 150 21.02 -4.28 -48.88
N GLN A 151 21.40 -5.47 -48.44
CA GLN A 151 22.78 -5.97 -48.59
C GLN A 151 23.06 -6.56 -49.98
N GLN A 152 22.04 -7.06 -50.70
CA GLN A 152 22.22 -7.70 -52.02
C GLN A 152 22.88 -6.81 -53.08
N PRO A 153 22.46 -5.54 -53.29
CA PRO A 153 23.08 -4.68 -54.30
C PRO A 153 24.56 -4.38 -53.99
N GLN A 154 24.90 -4.17 -52.72
CA GLN A 154 26.29 -3.92 -52.30
C GLN A 154 27.20 -5.11 -52.59
N GLN A 155 26.74 -6.34 -52.33
CA GLN A 155 27.53 -7.54 -52.62
C GLN A 155 27.75 -7.75 -54.13
N GLN A 156 26.72 -7.51 -54.94
CA GLN A 156 26.85 -7.55 -56.40
C GLN A 156 27.83 -6.49 -56.91
N GLN A 157 27.77 -5.28 -56.35
CA GLN A 157 28.71 -4.22 -56.68
C GLN A 157 30.16 -4.59 -56.31
N TYR A 158 30.38 -5.19 -55.14
CA TYR A 158 31.70 -5.66 -54.71
C TYR A 158 32.27 -6.73 -55.64
N GLN A 159 31.47 -7.70 -56.08
CA GLN A 159 31.92 -8.73 -57.01
C GLN A 159 32.25 -8.14 -58.39
N GLN A 160 31.43 -7.21 -58.87
CA GLN A 160 31.63 -6.57 -60.17
C GLN A 160 32.90 -5.69 -60.19
N GLN A 161 33.26 -5.08 -59.06
CA GLN A 161 34.53 -4.37 -58.90
C GLN A 161 35.74 -5.32 -58.85
N GLN A 162 35.61 -6.54 -58.32
CA GLN A 162 36.72 -7.51 -58.25
C GLN A 162 37.05 -8.22 -59.57
N GLN A 163 36.06 -8.39 -60.45
CA GLN A 163 36.20 -9.05 -61.77
C GLN A 163 37.43 -8.58 -62.58
N PRO A 164 37.66 -7.27 -62.81
CA PRO A 164 38.82 -6.81 -63.56
C PRO A 164 40.15 -7.08 -62.86
N PHE A 165 40.21 -7.01 -61.53
CA PHE A 165 41.44 -7.31 -60.78
C PHE A 165 41.82 -8.79 -60.88
N GLN A 166 40.84 -9.69 -60.86
CA GLN A 166 41.09 -11.13 -61.04
C GLN A 166 41.61 -11.43 -62.45
N GLN A 167 41.03 -10.81 -63.49
CA GLN A 167 41.55 -10.94 -64.86
C GLN A 167 42.98 -10.40 -65.01
N GLN A 168 43.30 -9.28 -64.35
CA GLN A 168 44.65 -8.73 -64.36
C GLN A 168 45.67 -9.64 -63.67
N GLN A 169 45.31 -10.25 -62.53
CA GLN A 169 46.16 -11.23 -61.85
C GLN A 169 46.42 -12.48 -62.71
N GLN A 170 45.38 -13.01 -63.36
CA GLN A 170 45.51 -14.16 -64.25
C GLN A 170 46.36 -13.84 -65.49
N ARG A 171 46.25 -12.62 -66.03
CA ARG A 171 47.13 -12.15 -67.11
C ARG A 171 48.59 -12.04 -66.66
N ARG A 172 48.85 -11.58 -65.43
CA ARG A 172 50.20 -11.46 -64.88
C ARG A 172 50.90 -12.80 -64.59
N GLN A 173 50.15 -13.88 -64.35
CA GLN A 173 50.73 -15.21 -64.12
C GLN A 173 51.05 -15.98 -65.41
N LYS A 174 50.69 -15.46 -66.59
CA LYS A 174 50.95 -16.09 -67.90
C LYS A 174 52.20 -15.55 -68.62
N PHE A 175 53.09 -14.88 -67.91
CA PHE A 175 54.36 -14.36 -68.43
C PHE A 175 55.51 -14.65 -67.47
#